data_AF-A0A453NXL2-F1
#
_entry.id   AF-A0A453NXL2-F1
#
_cell.length_a   1.000
_cell.length_b   1.000
_cell.length_c   1.000
_cell.angle_alpha   90.00
_cell.angle_beta   90.00
_cell.angle_gamma   90.00
#
_symmetry.space_group_name_H-M   'P 1'
#
loop_
_entity.id
_entity.type
_entity.pdbx_description
1 polymer ?
#
loop_
_entity_poly.entity_id
_entity_poly.type
_entity_poly.pdbx_seq_one_letter_code
_entity_poly.pdbx_strand_id
1 'polypeptide(L)'
;MELGDGLAALFWDDRWLNGQSVRELAPALYQCIPQRRRKSRMVVAGLAGNAWARDIQGVIGIHEIGQYLRLWQAVQHISLSHRPDRML
;
A
#
# COMPACT_ATOMS: atom_id res chain seq x y z
N MET A 1 -8.31 -4.84 11.45
CA MET A 1 -8.97 -4.38 10.22
C MET A 1 -9.15 -5.58 9.31
N GLU A 2 -10.33 -5.75 8.72
CA GLU A 2 -10.58 -6.70 7.63
C GLU A 2 -10.75 -5.90 6.34
N LEU A 3 -9.95 -6.21 5.32
CA LEU A 3 -10.03 -5.56 4.01
C LEU A 3 -11.23 -6.11 3.22
N GLY A 4 -12.07 -5.21 2.72
CA GLY A 4 -13.25 -5.50 1.91
C GLY A 4 -13.05 -4.97 0.49
N ASP A 5 -13.70 -3.85 0.18
CA ASP A 5 -13.69 -3.18 -1.13
C ASP A 5 -12.51 -2.22 -1.29
N GLY A 6 -11.75 -1.95 -0.22
CA GLY A 6 -10.58 -1.09 -0.21
C GLY A 6 -10.88 0.39 -0.44
N LEU A 7 -12.13 0.82 -0.27
CA LEU A 7 -12.56 2.21 -0.43
C LEU A 7 -12.37 3.05 0.84
N ALA A 8 -12.17 2.43 2.00
CA ALA A 8 -11.98 3.15 3.25
C ALA A 8 -10.52 3.07 3.74
N ALA A 9 -9.84 1.94 3.50
CA ALA A 9 -8.47 1.73 3.93
C ALA A 9 -7.45 2.56 3.12
N LEU A 10 -6.49 3.18 3.81
CA LEU A 10 -5.33 3.85 3.22
C LEU A 10 -4.24 2.84 2.88
N PHE A 11 -3.81 2.83 1.62
CA PHE A 11 -2.81 1.91 1.08
C PHE A 11 -1.49 1.95 1.86
N TRP A 12 -1.03 3.14 2.24
CA TRP A 12 0.30 3.30 2.84
C TRP A 12 0.33 3.13 4.36
N ASP A 13 -0.72 3.57 5.03
CA ASP A 13 -0.73 3.79 6.48
C ASP A 13 -1.58 2.77 7.25
N ASP A 14 -2.66 2.24 6.67
CA ASP A 14 -3.53 1.30 7.38
C ASP A 14 -2.99 -0.13 7.33
N ARG A 15 -3.36 -0.92 8.35
CA ARG A 15 -2.96 -2.33 8.51
C ARG A 15 -3.83 -3.30 7.71
N TRP A 16 -3.98 -3.04 6.41
CA TRP A 16 -4.84 -3.83 5.52
C TRP A 16 -4.11 -5.04 4.90
N LEU A 17 -2.78 -5.04 4.88
CA LEU A 17 -1.98 -6.09 4.27
C LEU A 17 -1.73 -7.20 5.29
N ASN A 18 -2.71 -8.09 5.45
CA ASN A 18 -2.69 -9.19 6.44
C ASN A 18 -2.40 -8.72 7.88
N GLY A 19 -2.97 -7.57 8.27
CA GLY A 19 -2.76 -6.97 9.59
C GLY A 19 -1.47 -6.15 9.73
N GLN A 20 -0.70 -5.99 8.65
CA GLN A 20 0.46 -5.11 8.59
C GLN A 20 0.17 -3.92 7.65
N SER A 21 0.76 -2.77 7.94
CA SER A 21 0.76 -1.61 7.02
C SER A 21 1.94 -1.68 6.06
N VAL A 22 1.81 -1.02 4.91
CA VAL A 22 2.93 -0.93 3.95
C VAL A 22 4.11 -0.15 4.56
N ARG A 23 3.84 0.84 5.41
CA ARG A 23 4.87 1.55 6.20
C ARG A 23 5.70 0.61 7.07
N GLU A 24 5.07 -0.38 7.71
CA GLU A 24 5.75 -1.37 8.55
C GLU A 24 6.52 -2.40 7.71
N LEU A 25 5.98 -2.81 6.56
CA LEU A 25 6.64 -3.77 5.65
C LEU A 25 7.85 -3.15 4.92
N ALA A 26 7.72 -1.90 4.50
CA ALA A 26 8.61 -1.22 3.56
C ALA A 26 8.94 0.22 4.02
N PRO A 27 9.61 0.39 5.18
CA PRO A 27 9.82 1.71 5.78
C PRO A 27 10.73 2.65 4.97
N ALA A 28 11.72 2.13 4.25
CA ALA A 28 12.60 2.94 3.41
C ALA A 28 11.87 3.40 2.14
N LEU A 29 11.14 2.49 1.47
CA LEU A 29 10.30 2.84 0.33
C LEU A 29 9.22 3.85 0.71
N TYR A 30 8.62 3.70 1.90
CA TYR A 30 7.62 4.63 2.40
C TYR A 30 8.15 6.07 2.49
N GLN A 31 9.44 6.26 2.82
CA GLN A 31 10.07 7.59 2.88
C GLN A 31 10.08 8.30 1.52
N CYS A 32 10.15 7.55 0.42
CA CYS A 32 10.09 8.06 -0.95
C CYS A 32 8.67 8.50 -1.39
N ILE A 33 7.64 8.25 -0.57
CA ILE A 33 6.26 8.62 -0.90
C ILE A 33 5.95 10.01 -0.35
N PRO A 34 5.41 10.98 -1.12
CA PRO A 34 5.00 12.26 -0.57
C PRO A 34 3.87 12.13 0.46
N GLN A 35 3.88 12.96 1.50
CA GLN A 35 2.86 12.91 2.58
C GLN A 35 1.42 13.01 2.05
N ARG A 36 1.19 13.81 1.00
CA ARG A 36 -0.12 13.93 0.36
C ARG A 36 -0.60 12.61 -0.22
N ARG A 37 0.28 11.82 -0.86
CA ARG A 37 -0.07 10.51 -1.44
C ARG A 37 -0.36 9.50 -0.35
N ARG A 38 0.44 9.48 0.73
CA ARG A 38 0.23 8.59 1.89
C ARG A 38 -1.19 8.74 2.48
N LYS A 39 -1.64 10.00 2.66
CA LYS A 39 -2.94 10.33 3.26
C LYS A 39 -4.16 10.19 2.35
N SER A 40 -3.97 10.05 1.03
CA SER A 40 -5.11 10.06 0.07
C SER A 40 -5.24 8.78 -0.74
N ARG A 41 -4.22 7.92 -0.75
CA ARG A 41 -4.22 6.71 -1.58
C ARG A 41 -5.04 5.63 -0.87
N MET A 42 -6.24 5.37 -1.37
CA MET A 42 -7.05 4.21 -0.95
C MET A 42 -6.48 2.89 -1.49
N VAL A 43 -6.75 1.78 -0.82
CA VAL A 43 -6.24 0.45 -1.22
C VAL A 43 -6.69 0.09 -2.62
N VAL A 44 -7.98 0.23 -2.94
CA VAL A 44 -8.51 -0.07 -4.29
C VAL A 44 -7.81 0.75 -5.38
N ALA A 45 -7.60 2.03 -5.11
CA ALA A 45 -6.94 2.94 -6.03
C ALA A 45 -5.43 2.68 -6.15
N GLY A 46 -4.80 2.13 -5.11
CA GLY A 46 -3.39 1.72 -5.12
C GLY A 46 -3.19 0.43 -5.91
N LEU A 47 -4.03 -0.58 -5.69
CA LEU A 47 -3.95 -1.88 -6.36
C LEU A 47 -4.30 -1.79 -7.85
N ALA A 48 -5.25 -0.94 -8.23
CA ALA A 48 -5.66 -0.75 -9.62
C ALA A 48 -4.46 -0.45 -10.54
N GLY A 49 -4.11 -1.42 -11.39
CA GLY A 49 -2.97 -1.31 -12.32
C GLY A 49 -1.63 -0.98 -11.65
N ASN A 50 -1.42 -1.44 -10.41
CA ASN A 50 -0.24 -1.13 -9.58
C ASN A 50 0.02 0.38 -9.45
N ALA A 51 -1.04 1.20 -9.41
CA ALA A 51 -0.91 2.66 -9.32
C ALA A 51 -0.18 3.13 -8.05
N TRP A 52 -0.10 2.32 -7.00
CA TRP A 52 0.74 2.56 -5.83
C TRP A 52 2.20 2.80 -6.20
N ALA A 53 2.74 2.12 -7.23
CA ALA A 53 4.12 2.29 -7.65
C ALA A 53 4.40 3.72 -8.18
N ARG A 54 3.37 4.41 -8.70
CA ARG A 54 3.46 5.79 -9.19
C ARG A 54 3.54 6.83 -8.08
N ASP A 55 3.30 6.43 -6.83
CA ASP A 55 3.45 7.32 -5.68
C ASP A 55 4.90 7.47 -5.24
N ILE A 56 5.78 6.57 -5.69
CA ILE A 56 7.21 6.60 -5.38
C ILE A 56 7.84 7.77 -6.13
N GLN A 57 8.50 8.67 -5.38
CA GLN A 57 9.18 9.83 -5.92
C GLN A 57 10.64 9.84 -5.48
N GLY A 58 11.51 10.40 -6.34
CA GLY A 58 12.94 10.49 -6.11
C GLY A 58 13.71 9.26 -6.59
N VAL A 59 14.98 9.18 -6.17
CA VAL A 59 15.89 8.10 -6.56
C VAL A 59 15.66 6.89 -5.64
N ILE A 60 15.45 5.72 -6.25
CA ILE A 60 15.31 4.45 -5.55
C ILE A 60 16.70 3.83 -5.36
N GLY A 61 17.13 3.68 -4.11
CA GLY A 61 18.35 2.98 -3.74
C GLY A 61 18.14 1.46 -3.59
N ILE A 62 19.21 0.78 -3.19
CA ILE A 62 19.21 -0.70 -3.06
C ILE A 62 18.27 -1.20 -1.94
N HIS A 63 18.06 -0.41 -0.89
CA HIS A 63 17.16 -0.77 0.20
C HIS A 63 15.70 -0.63 -0.23
N GLU A 64 15.39 0.44 -0.97
CA GLU A 64 14.07 0.75 -1.48
C GLU A 64 13.64 -0.25 -2.54
N ILE A 65 14.53 -0.65 -3.47
CA ILE A 65 14.17 -1.63 -4.51
C ILE A 65 13.86 -3.01 -3.91
N GLY A 66 14.60 -3.45 -2.89
CA GLY A 66 14.30 -4.70 -2.20
C GLY A 66 12.96 -4.66 -1.45
N GLN A 67 12.57 -3.49 -0.94
CA GLN A 67 11.26 -3.28 -0.32
C GLN A 67 10.14 -3.16 -1.36
N TYR A 68 10.40 -2.53 -2.50
CA TYR A 68 9.48 -2.45 -3.63
C TYR A 68 9.10 -3.84 -4.13
N LEU A 69 10.09 -4.73 -4.34
CA LEU A 69 9.83 -6.10 -4.82
C LEU A 69 9.02 -6.91 -3.81
N ARG A 70 9.33 -6.79 -2.51
CA ARG A 70 8.55 -7.44 -1.44
C ARG A 70 7.12 -6.94 -1.38
N LEU A 71 6.92 -5.62 -1.47
CA LEU A 71 5.58 -5.03 -1.50
C LEU A 71 4.82 -5.48 -2.75
N TRP A 72 5.46 -5.45 -3.92
CA TRP A 72 4.86 -5.92 -5.16
C TRP A 72 4.38 -7.36 -5.04
N GLN A 73 5.22 -8.28 -4.56
CA GLN A 73 4.82 -9.66 -4.32
C GLN A 73 3.65 -9.77 -3.34
N ALA A 74 3.70 -9.04 -2.23
CA ALA A 74 2.64 -9.10 -1.21
C ALA A 74 1.28 -8.64 -1.77
N VAL A 75 1.25 -7.57 -2.56
CA VAL A 75 0.00 -7.02 -3.10
C VAL A 75 -0.56 -7.82 -4.28
N GLN A 76 0.25 -8.60 -4.99
CA GLN A 76 -0.23 -9.49 -6.06
C GLN A 76 -1.19 -10.57 -5.55
N HIS A 77 -1.09 -10.93 -4.26
CA HIS A 77 -1.95 -11.95 -3.66
C HIS A 77 -3.22 -11.38 -3.00
N ILE A 78 -3.43 -10.06 -3.10
CA ILE A 78 -4.59 -9.41 -2.48
C ILE A 78 -5.75 -9.38 -3.45
N SER A 79 -6.89 -9.89 -3.00
CA SER A 79 -8.15 -9.84 -3.72
C SER A 79 -9.15 -9.00 -2.93
N LEU A 80 -9.71 -7.98 -3.58
CA LEU A 80 -10.79 -7.17 -3.01
C LEU A 80 -12.12 -7.91 -3.16
N SER A 81 -13.05 -7.61 -2.26
CA SER A 81 -14.41 -8.14 -2.29
C SER A 81 -15.44 -7.02 -2.54
N HIS A 82 -16.71 -7.38 -2.69
CA HIS A 82 -17.81 -6.43 -2.81
C HIS A 82 -18.33 -5.91 -1.46
N ARG A 83 -17.80 -6.41 -0.35
CA ARG A 83 -18.22 -5.97 0.99
C ARG A 83 -17.39 -4.76 1.42
N PRO A 84 -17.98 -3.81 2.18
CA PRO A 84 -17.23 -2.69 2.69
C PRO A 84 -16.10 -3.14 3.63
N ASP A 85 -15.03 -2.36 3.66
CA ASP A 85 -13.95 -2.50 4.64
C ASP A 85 -14.48 -2.50 6.08
N ARG A 86 -13.90 -3.33 6.96
CA ARG A 86 -14.19 -3.32 8.40
C ARG A 86 -13.00 -2.76 9.17
N MET A 87 -13.14 -1.51 9.57
CA MET A 87 -12.25 -0.87 10.53
C MET A 87 -12.67 -1.30 11.95
N LEU A 88 -11.72 -1.77 12.75
CA LEU A 88 -11.93 -2.06 14.18
C LEU A 88 -11.74 -0.77 14.98
#